data_AF-A0A0J7MUA9-F1
#
_entry.id   AF-A0A0J7MUA9-F1
#
_cell.length_a   1.000
_cell.length_b   1.000
_cell.length_c   1.000
_cell.angle_alpha   90.00
_cell.angle_beta   90.00
_cell.angle_gamma   90.00
#
_symmetry.space_group_name_H-M   'P 1'
#
loop_
_entity.id
_entity.type
_entity.pdbx_description
1 polymer ?
#
loop_
_entity_poly.entity_id
_entity_poly.type
_entity_poly.pdbx_seq_one_letter_code
_entity_poly.pdbx_strand_id
1 'polypeptide(L)'
;MDINHRSGLVLVTSLSLQQVDYQEPANFWLGPRAADLIHLGAKFAPCMRRDIKILKEIDVWRERERDTACCIRNDDSGCVQSSKADCSNTISTWKKWTSKDNGPGGRISGSVCGLDPKFCDAPASIAPYEWPDDITKWPICRKTNPFNHRF
;
A
#
# COMPACT_ATOMS: atom_id res chain seq x y z
N MET A 1 -8.46 19.53 29.94
CA MET A 1 -7.50 19.25 28.85
C MET A 1 -8.22 19.64 27.58
N ASP A 2 -7.77 20.67 26.87
CA ASP A 2 -8.35 21.03 25.58
C ASP A 2 -7.96 19.96 24.56
N ILE A 3 -8.96 19.39 23.88
CA ILE A 3 -8.78 18.35 22.86
C ILE A 3 -9.28 18.94 21.56
N ASN A 4 -8.41 18.99 20.56
CA ASN A 4 -8.79 19.36 19.21
C ASN A 4 -9.36 18.12 18.51
N HIS A 5 -10.64 18.17 18.19
CA HIS A 5 -11.34 17.12 17.45
C HIS A 5 -11.40 17.47 15.96
N ARG A 6 -10.92 16.56 15.10
CA ARG A 6 -11.03 16.68 13.64
C ARG A 6 -11.71 15.43 13.12
N SER A 7 -12.77 15.60 12.35
CA SER A 7 -13.44 14.53 11.63
C SER A 7 -13.22 14.68 10.13
N GLY A 8 -13.12 13.56 9.43
CA GLY A 8 -12.97 13.54 7.97
C GLY A 8 -13.44 12.23 7.38
N LEU A 9 -13.83 12.26 6.10
CA LEU A 9 -14.13 11.06 5.34
C LEU A 9 -12.83 10.51 4.74
N VAL A 10 -12.52 9.25 5.05
CA VAL A 10 -11.33 8.55 4.56
C VAL A 10 -11.79 7.32 3.77
N LEU A 11 -11.19 7.12 2.59
CA LEU A 11 -11.39 5.90 1.82
C LEU A 11 -10.62 4.75 2.49
N VAL A 12 -11.34 3.77 3.00
CA VAL A 12 -10.76 2.60 3.67
C VAL A 12 -10.52 1.45 2.69
N THR A 13 -9.84 0.40 3.15
CA THR A 13 -9.53 -0.79 2.33
C THR A 13 -10.76 -1.53 1.82
N SER A 14 -11.94 -1.35 2.43
CA SER A 14 -13.21 -1.84 1.87
C SER A 14 -13.75 -1.02 0.70
N LEU A 15 -13.01 -0.01 0.23
CA LEU A 15 -13.38 0.93 -0.85
C LEU A 15 -14.67 1.71 -0.55
N SER A 16 -14.98 1.89 0.73
CA SER A 16 -16.07 2.75 1.21
C SER A 16 -15.50 3.99 1.91
N LEU A 17 -16.20 5.12 1.83
CA LEU A 17 -15.86 6.29 2.63
C LEU A 17 -16.34 6.07 4.06
N GLN A 18 -15.41 6.12 5.02
CA GLN A 18 -15.70 6.02 6.44
C GLN A 18 -15.36 7.34 7.14
N GLN A 19 -16.23 7.79 8.03
CA GLN A 19 -15.90 8.91 8.91
C GLN A 19 -14.89 8.43 9.96
N VAL A 20 -13.72 9.05 9.95
CA VAL A 20 -12.67 8.81 10.93
C VAL A 20 -12.53 10.08 11.77
N ASP A 21 -12.59 9.87 13.08
CA ASP A 21 -12.38 10.93 14.06
C ASP A 21 -10.96 10.84 14.60
N TYR A 22 -10.29 11.99 14.63
CA TYR A 22 -8.93 12.14 15.13
C TYR A 22 -8.91 13.16 16.26
N GLN A 23 -8.37 12.74 17.41
CA GLN A 23 -8.25 13.57 18.61
C GLN A 23 -6.79 13.89 18.86
N GLU A 24 -6.44 15.18 18.81
CA GLU A 24 -5.13 15.66 19.23
C GLU A 24 -5.24 16.42 20.56
N PRO A 25 -4.42 16.07 21.57
CA PRO A 25 -4.32 16.89 22.77
C PRO A 25 -3.74 18.27 22.39
N ALA A 26 -4.33 19.34 22.92
CA ALA A 26 -3.79 20.68 22.71
C ALA A 26 -2.46 20.83 23.46
N ASN A 27 -1.49 21.46 22.80
CA ASN A 27 -0.27 21.88 23.47
C ASN A 27 -0.60 23.05 24.40
N PHE A 28 -0.57 22.82 25.71
CA PHE A 28 -0.81 23.86 26.71
C PHE A 28 0.29 24.94 26.71
N TRP A 29 1.51 24.60 26.29
CA TRP A 29 2.64 25.51 26.14
C TRP A 29 2.85 25.90 24.66
N LEU A 30 3.63 26.95 24.35
CA LEU A 30 4.01 27.34 22.98
C LEU A 30 4.95 26.31 22.30
N GLY A 31 4.46 25.10 22.07
CA GLY A 31 5.18 24.00 21.42
C GLY A 31 4.51 23.53 20.12
N PRO A 32 5.28 22.91 19.19
CA PRO A 32 4.74 22.33 17.96
C PRO A 32 3.83 21.12 18.26
N ARG A 33 2.84 20.86 17.40
CA ARG A 33 1.89 19.74 17.55
C ARG A 33 2.62 18.39 17.67
N ALA A 34 2.02 17.44 18.37
CA ALA A 34 2.60 16.10 18.56
C ALA A 34 2.98 15.43 17.23
N ALA A 35 2.13 15.55 16.21
CA ALA A 35 2.42 15.04 14.87
C ALA A 35 3.67 15.69 14.23
N ASP A 36 3.94 16.98 14.48
CA ASP A 36 5.15 17.66 14.00
C ASP A 36 6.40 17.21 14.74
N LEU A 37 6.28 16.96 16.06
CA LEU A 37 7.39 16.40 16.84
C LEU A 37 7.78 15.02 16.35
N ILE A 38 6.81 14.16 16.02
CA ILE A 38 7.06 12.85 15.41
C ILE A 38 7.74 13.03 14.04
N HIS A 39 7.28 13.96 13.22
CA HIS A 39 7.86 14.21 11.90
C HIS A 39 9.30 14.74 11.98
N LEU A 40 9.56 15.68 12.89
CA LEU A 40 10.90 16.18 13.19
C LEU A 40 11.77 15.05 13.73
N GLY A 41 11.24 14.23 14.63
CA GLY A 41 11.88 13.01 15.11
C GLY A 41 12.23 12.06 13.97
N ALA A 42 11.31 11.78 13.04
CA ALA A 42 11.58 10.91 11.90
C ALA A 42 12.62 11.48 10.92
N LYS A 43 12.68 12.81 10.77
CA LYS A 43 13.63 13.50 9.90
C LYS A 43 15.03 13.60 10.51
N PHE A 44 15.13 13.78 11.82
CA PHE A 44 16.38 14.09 12.53
C PHE A 44 16.83 12.99 13.50
N ALA A 45 16.07 11.90 13.66
CA ALA A 45 16.51 10.76 14.44
C ALA A 45 17.71 10.09 13.76
N PRO A 46 18.64 9.51 14.55
CA PRO A 46 19.57 8.54 14.00
C PRO A 46 18.78 7.42 13.32
N CYS A 47 19.35 6.82 12.28
CA CYS A 47 18.74 5.69 11.59
C CYS A 47 18.18 4.68 12.60
N MET A 48 16.96 4.18 12.36
CA MET A 48 16.35 3.18 13.24
C MET A 48 17.32 2.02 13.43
N ARG A 49 17.66 1.70 14.68
CA ARG A 49 18.49 0.55 15.00
C ARG A 49 17.80 -0.71 14.47
N ARG A 50 18.55 -1.60 13.81
CA ARG A 50 18.04 -2.93 13.44
C ARG A 50 17.74 -3.72 14.70
N ASP A 51 16.47 -3.92 14.98
CA ASP A 51 15.99 -4.79 16.05
C ASP A 51 15.56 -6.14 15.46
N ILE A 52 16.03 -7.22 16.05
CA ILE A 52 15.80 -8.58 15.57
C ILE A 52 14.32 -8.94 15.63
N LYS A 53 13.58 -8.49 16.66
CA LYS A 53 12.16 -8.77 16.81
C LYS A 53 11.35 -8.08 15.72
N ILE A 54 11.69 -6.82 15.43
CA ILE A 54 11.04 -6.04 14.38
C ILE A 54 11.30 -6.69 13.01
N LEU A 55 12.54 -7.06 12.71
CA LEU A 55 12.87 -7.69 11.43
C LEU A 55 12.17 -9.04 11.25
N LYS A 56 12.12 -9.85 12.31
CA LYS A 56 11.38 -11.12 12.30
C LYS A 56 9.90 -10.92 12.01
N GLU A 57 9.28 -9.92 12.63
CA GLU A 57 7.88 -9.60 12.39
C GLU A 57 7.69 -9.16 10.93
N ILE A 58 8.53 -8.24 10.43
CA ILE A 58 8.48 -7.79 9.03
C ILE A 58 8.55 -8.98 8.05
N ASP A 59 9.38 -9.97 8.32
CA ASP A 59 9.49 -11.15 7.44
C ASP A 59 8.21 -11.98 7.43
N VAL A 60 7.53 -12.13 8.58
CA VAL A 60 6.19 -12.76 8.66
C VAL A 60 5.16 -11.96 7.86
N TRP A 61 5.20 -10.62 7.92
CA TRP A 61 4.33 -9.76 7.11
C TRP A 61 4.61 -9.90 5.62
N ARG A 62 5.89 -9.96 5.21
CA ARG A 62 6.28 -10.17 3.81
C ARG A 62 5.78 -11.50 3.25
N GLU A 63 5.83 -12.57 4.05
CA GLU A 63 5.28 -13.87 3.65
C GLU A 63 3.78 -13.80 3.41
N ARG A 64 3.04 -13.08 4.28
CA ARG A 64 1.61 -12.84 4.08
C ARG A 64 1.34 -11.96 2.86
N GLU A 65 2.11 -10.90 2.67
CA GLU A 65 2.00 -9.99 1.54
C GLU A 65 2.21 -10.72 0.22
N ARG A 66 3.17 -11.64 0.14
CA ARG A 66 3.40 -12.48 -1.05
C ARG A 66 2.15 -13.21 -1.52
N ASP A 67 1.26 -13.56 -0.59
CA ASP A 67 0.04 -14.28 -0.91
C ASP A 67 -1.17 -13.40 -1.22
N THR A 68 -1.07 -12.09 -0.97
CA THR A 68 -2.11 -11.12 -1.32
C THR A 68 -2.22 -10.91 -2.82
N ALA A 69 -3.37 -10.41 -3.26
CA ALA A 69 -3.61 -10.08 -4.66
C ALA A 69 -4.58 -8.90 -4.78
N CYS A 70 -4.95 -8.55 -6.01
CA CYS A 70 -5.84 -7.44 -6.28
C CYS A 70 -7.32 -7.87 -6.11
N CYS A 71 -8.02 -7.20 -5.21
CA CYS A 71 -9.46 -7.26 -5.07
C CYS A 71 -10.08 -6.10 -5.84
N ILE A 72 -10.73 -6.40 -6.95
CA ILE A 72 -11.31 -5.42 -7.88
C ILE A 72 -12.80 -5.34 -7.59
N ARG A 73 -13.35 -4.14 -7.43
CA ARG A 73 -14.78 -3.96 -7.26
C ARG A 73 -15.53 -4.16 -8.57
N ASN A 74 -16.70 -4.79 -8.51
CA ASN A 74 -17.52 -5.05 -9.69
C ASN A 74 -18.24 -3.80 -10.25
N ASP A 75 -18.25 -2.70 -9.51
CA ASP A 75 -18.82 -1.41 -9.90
C ASP A 75 -17.78 -0.44 -10.47
N ASP A 76 -16.57 -0.93 -10.76
CA ASP A 76 -15.41 -0.17 -11.24
C ASP A 76 -15.01 1.01 -10.32
N SER A 77 -15.47 1.02 -9.07
CA SER A 77 -15.12 2.07 -8.08
C SER A 77 -13.64 2.07 -7.68
N GLY A 78 -12.95 0.96 -7.91
CA GLY A 78 -11.52 0.84 -7.69
C GLY A 78 -11.08 -0.58 -7.36
N CYS A 79 -9.82 -0.67 -6.93
CA CYS A 79 -9.23 -1.90 -6.44
C CYS A 79 -8.46 -1.67 -5.16
N VAL A 80 -8.20 -2.75 -4.43
CA VAL A 80 -7.35 -2.77 -3.24
C VAL A 80 -6.51 -4.04 -3.24
N GLN A 81 -5.32 -3.99 -2.63
CA GLN A 81 -4.54 -5.20 -2.37
C GLN A 81 -5.07 -5.85 -1.08
N SER A 82 -5.52 -7.10 -1.18
CA SER A 82 -6.03 -7.84 -0.02
C SER A 82 -5.76 -9.34 -0.14
N SER A 83 -5.93 -10.04 0.98
CA SER A 83 -5.97 -11.50 0.95
C SER A 83 -7.28 -11.97 0.29
N LYS A 84 -7.33 -13.26 -0.10
CA LYS A 84 -8.54 -13.89 -0.64
C LYS A 84 -9.68 -13.94 0.39
N ALA A 85 -9.35 -14.05 1.68
CA ALA A 85 -10.34 -14.13 2.75
C ALA A 85 -10.97 -12.77 3.05
N ASP A 86 -10.21 -11.68 2.91
CA ASP A 86 -10.70 -10.32 3.17
C ASP A 86 -11.46 -9.72 1.97
N CYS A 87 -11.23 -10.25 0.77
CA CYS A 87 -11.95 -9.82 -0.43
C CYS A 87 -13.36 -10.42 -0.43
N SER A 88 -14.38 -9.57 -0.62
CA SER A 88 -15.76 -10.04 -0.68
C SER A 88 -16.03 -10.79 -1.98
N ASN A 89 -16.63 -11.97 -1.89
CA ASN A 89 -16.95 -12.79 -3.08
C ASN A 89 -18.20 -12.30 -3.85
N THR A 90 -19.02 -11.41 -3.26
CA THR A 90 -20.30 -10.97 -3.86
C THR A 90 -20.18 -9.65 -4.63
N ILE A 91 -19.39 -8.72 -4.12
CA ILE A 91 -19.29 -7.34 -4.63
C ILE A 91 -17.93 -7.04 -5.29
N SER A 92 -17.01 -8.00 -5.24
CA SER A 92 -15.66 -7.86 -5.78
C SER A 92 -15.15 -9.17 -6.37
N THR A 93 -14.17 -9.04 -7.24
CA THR A 93 -13.47 -10.14 -7.90
C THR A 93 -12.02 -10.14 -7.43
N TRP A 94 -11.59 -11.24 -6.81
CA TRP A 94 -10.20 -11.42 -6.38
C TRP A 94 -9.37 -12.01 -7.51
N LYS A 95 -8.35 -11.28 -7.98
CA LYS A 95 -7.53 -11.64 -9.13
C LYS A 95 -6.07 -11.84 -8.73
N LYS A 96 -5.61 -13.09 -8.72
CA LYS A 96 -4.21 -13.47 -8.48
C LYS A 96 -3.63 -14.13 -9.73
N TRP A 97 -2.40 -13.78 -10.08
CA TRP A 97 -1.68 -14.45 -11.16
C TRP A 97 -1.29 -15.85 -10.72
N THR A 98 -1.33 -16.79 -11.65
CA THR A 98 -0.97 -18.19 -11.41
C THR A 98 -0.28 -18.73 -12.66
N SER A 99 0.35 -19.90 -12.56
CA SER A 99 0.99 -20.52 -13.73
C SER A 99 0.04 -20.78 -14.91
N LYS A 100 -1.29 -20.84 -14.66
CA LYS A 100 -2.32 -21.01 -15.69
C LYS A 100 -2.82 -19.68 -16.25
N ASP A 101 -2.87 -18.65 -15.42
CA ASP A 101 -3.27 -17.28 -15.78
C ASP A 101 -2.13 -16.34 -15.40
N ASN A 102 -1.10 -16.35 -16.23
CA ASN A 102 0.14 -15.65 -15.95
C ASN A 102 -0.04 -14.16 -16.14
N GLY A 103 0.60 -13.40 -15.24
CA GLY A 103 0.74 -11.97 -15.38
C GLY A 103 1.63 -11.58 -16.56
N PRO A 104 1.69 -10.27 -16.84
CA PRO A 104 2.51 -9.76 -17.91
C PRO A 104 4.00 -10.11 -17.72
N GLY A 105 4.63 -10.67 -18.75
CA GLY A 105 6.01 -11.15 -18.66
C GLY A 105 6.16 -12.51 -17.96
N GLY A 106 5.08 -13.30 -17.85
CA GLY A 106 5.12 -14.64 -17.25
C GLY A 106 5.12 -14.63 -15.73
N ARG A 107 4.70 -13.52 -15.12
CA ARG A 107 4.72 -13.32 -13.67
C ARG A 107 3.63 -14.12 -12.95
N ILE A 108 3.93 -14.60 -11.74
CA ILE A 108 3.00 -15.41 -10.92
C ILE A 108 2.76 -14.85 -9.52
N SER A 109 3.64 -14.01 -8.98
CA SER A 109 3.49 -13.51 -7.60
C SER A 109 2.57 -12.27 -7.48
N GLY A 110 1.98 -11.77 -8.58
CA GLY A 110 1.01 -10.66 -8.59
C GLY A 110 -0.46 -11.12 -8.53
N SER A 111 -1.47 -10.26 -8.66
CA SER A 111 -1.51 -8.87 -9.13
C SER A 111 -1.60 -7.85 -7.98
N VAL A 112 -1.06 -6.64 -8.17
CA VAL A 112 -1.10 -5.55 -7.17
C VAL A 112 -1.90 -4.37 -7.71
N CYS A 113 -2.84 -3.85 -6.92
CA CYS A 113 -3.63 -2.68 -7.31
C CYS A 113 -2.74 -1.43 -7.37
N GLY A 114 -2.76 -0.70 -8.49
CA GLY A 114 -2.06 0.58 -8.64
C GLY A 114 -0.52 0.50 -8.71
N LEU A 115 0.05 -0.70 -8.58
CA LEU A 115 1.50 -0.93 -8.63
C LEU A 115 1.82 -2.00 -9.66
N ASP A 116 1.71 -1.65 -10.94
CA ASP A 116 2.09 -2.55 -12.04
C ASP A 116 3.46 -2.11 -12.62
N PRO A 117 4.45 -3.02 -12.72
CA PRO A 117 5.74 -2.74 -13.34
C PRO A 117 5.64 -2.16 -14.76
N LYS A 118 4.59 -2.50 -15.52
CA LYS A 118 4.38 -2.01 -16.90
C LYS A 118 3.89 -0.57 -16.96
N PHE A 119 3.15 -0.13 -15.95
CA PHE A 119 2.51 1.19 -15.93
C PHE A 119 3.31 2.21 -15.11
N CYS A 120 4.40 1.76 -14.46
CA CYS A 120 5.29 2.60 -13.70
C CYS A 120 6.45 3.16 -14.55
N ASP A 121 6.56 4.49 -14.64
CA ASP A 121 7.68 5.16 -15.31
C ASP A 121 8.89 5.31 -14.38
N ALA A 122 8.66 5.42 -13.07
CA ALA A 122 9.71 5.71 -12.09
C ALA A 122 9.55 4.87 -10.81
N PRO A 123 10.34 3.79 -10.64
CA PRO A 123 11.34 3.25 -11.57
C PRO A 123 10.70 2.41 -12.70
N ALA A 124 11.21 2.50 -13.93
CA ALA A 124 10.72 1.66 -15.02
C ALA A 124 11.23 0.21 -14.88
N SER A 125 10.35 -0.78 -15.03
CA SER A 125 10.74 -2.20 -15.12
C SER A 125 11.09 -2.58 -16.56
N ILE A 126 12.26 -2.14 -17.04
CA ILE A 126 12.75 -2.41 -18.39
C ILE A 126 14.10 -3.13 -18.34
N ALA A 127 14.37 -4.00 -19.32
CA ALA A 127 15.66 -4.68 -19.43
C ALA A 127 16.81 -3.64 -19.50
N PRO A 128 17.92 -3.85 -18.75
CA PRO A 128 18.29 -5.04 -17.97
C PRO A 128 17.78 -5.03 -16.50
N TYR A 129 17.09 -3.97 -16.05
CA TYR A 129 16.65 -3.79 -14.67
C TYR A 129 15.15 -4.11 -14.50
N GLU A 130 14.75 -5.31 -14.90
CA GLU A 130 13.37 -5.76 -14.69
C GLU A 130 13.12 -6.07 -13.21
N TRP A 131 11.92 -5.72 -12.75
CA TRP A 131 11.54 -6.03 -11.38
C TRP A 131 11.43 -7.54 -11.20
N PRO A 132 11.83 -8.10 -10.05
CA PRO A 132 11.68 -9.54 -9.81
C PRO A 132 10.21 -9.95 -9.81
N ASP A 133 9.91 -11.24 -9.99
CA ASP A 133 8.53 -11.72 -9.93
C ASP A 133 7.90 -11.47 -8.54
N ASP A 134 8.66 -11.71 -7.48
CA ASP A 134 8.25 -11.54 -6.09
C ASP A 134 7.84 -10.09 -5.76
N ILE A 135 6.54 -9.90 -5.47
CA ILE A 135 5.94 -8.59 -5.17
C ILE A 135 6.53 -7.92 -3.93
N THR A 136 7.08 -8.68 -2.98
CA THR A 136 7.67 -8.13 -1.74
C THR A 136 8.95 -7.34 -2.01
N LYS A 137 9.53 -7.51 -3.20
CA LYS A 137 10.77 -6.85 -3.64
C LYS A 137 10.51 -5.71 -4.62
N TRP A 138 9.24 -5.40 -4.91
CA TRP A 138 8.91 -4.35 -5.85
C TRP A 138 9.19 -2.98 -5.24
N PRO A 139 9.79 -2.06 -6.01
CA PRO A 139 9.95 -0.68 -5.58
C PRO A 139 8.60 0.05 -5.63
N ILE A 140 8.49 1.13 -4.86
CA ILE A 140 7.31 2.00 -4.88
C ILE A 140 7.29 2.78 -6.19
N CYS A 141 6.18 2.70 -6.91
CA CYS A 141 5.98 3.51 -8.09
C CYS A 141 5.71 4.96 -7.71
N ARG A 142 6.59 5.87 -8.14
CA ARG A 142 6.46 7.31 -7.85
C ARG A 142 5.75 8.08 -8.96
N LYS A 143 5.81 7.55 -10.19
CA LYS A 143 5.20 8.17 -11.36
C LYS A 143 4.62 7.10 -12.25
N THR A 144 3.33 7.20 -12.50
CA THR A 144 2.60 6.37 -13.45
C THR A 144 2.36 7.15 -14.73
N ASN A 145 2.31 6.44 -15.86
CA ASN A 145 2.01 7.05 -17.15
C ASN A 145 0.51 6.96 -17.44
N PRO A 146 -0.24 8.08 -17.37
CA PRO A 146 -1.68 8.02 -17.61
C PRO A 146 -2.05 7.61 -19.05
N PHE A 147 -1.12 7.75 -19.99
CA PHE A 147 -1.32 7.38 -21.39
C PHE A 147 -1.33 5.86 -21.63
N ASN A 148 -0.78 5.06 -20.72
CA ASN A 148 -0.82 3.61 -20.82
C ASN A 148 -2.11 2.99 -20.24
N HIS A 149 -3.05 3.77 -19.70
CA HIS A 149 -4.37 3.27 -19.24
C HIS A 149 -5.38 2.98 -20.37
N ARG A 150 -4.96 3.05 -21.64
CA ARG A 150 -5.81 2.75 -22.80
C ARG A 150 -5.49 1.38 -23.38
N PHE A 151 -5.76 0.30 -22.65
CA PHE A 151 -6.07 -1.03 -23.21
C PHE A 151 -6.88 -1.84 -22.20
#